data_AF-A0A453LGZ2-F1
#
_entry.id   AF-A0A453LGZ2-F1
#
_cell.length_a   1.000
_cell.length_b   1.000
_cell.length_c   1.000
_cell.angle_alpha   90.00
_cell.angle_beta   90.00
_cell.angle_gamma   90.00
#
_symmetry.space_group_name_H-M   'P 1'
#
loop_
_entity.id
_entity.type
_entity.pdbx_description
1 polymer ?
#
loop_
_entity_poly.entity_id
_entity_poly.type
_entity_poly.pdbx_seq_one_letter_code
_entity_poly.pdbx_strand_id
1 'polypeptide(L)'
;PRHIGSYRTQPPPPPPPSRDQTTPMAAAASSLLAAAASSSSRAAISVRRPRAASAAAAAAASIPSSSRTSFTPLRASPARALRSRVVASAAPAMEPPAVSRVSTVVDVDLGDRSYPIYIGPGLLDEPDLLQRHVIGKRVLVVTNTTVAPLYLEKVTWALTHQNPNVSVESVILPDGEKYKDMDTLMKVFDKAVESRLDRRCTFVALGGGVIGDMCGFAAAAFLRGVNFIQIPTTLMAQVDSSVGGKTGINHPLGKNLIGAFYQPQCVLIDTETLNTLPDRELASGVAEVVKYGLIRDAPFFEWQEKNMAAILAREPSALTYAIKRSCENKAEVVAQDEKESGLRATLNLGHTFGHAIETGLGYGEWLHGEAVAAGTVRPVEYLIHLLIMTLSGFLIVVFCFRVGTTIGYGS
;
A
#
# COMPACT_ATOMS: atom_id res chain seq x y z
N PRO A 1 26.21 68.42 -1.48
CA PRO A 1 26.76 69.09 -0.28
C PRO A 1 26.24 68.43 1.02
N ARG A 2 27.11 67.63 1.66
CA ARG A 2 27.27 67.28 3.09
C ARG A 2 26.01 67.43 4.00
N HIS A 3 25.56 66.42 4.75
CA HIS A 3 26.31 65.76 5.83
C HIS A 3 25.69 64.40 6.22
N ILE A 4 26.56 63.46 6.53
CA ILE A 4 26.30 62.13 7.12
C ILE A 4 26.24 62.28 8.65
N GLY A 5 25.24 61.65 9.30
CA GLY A 5 25.09 61.55 10.75
C GLY A 5 24.89 60.10 11.17
N SER A 6 25.76 59.64 12.07
CA SER A 6 26.03 58.26 12.50
C SER A 6 24.88 57.53 13.23
N TYR A 7 24.62 56.28 12.82
CA TYR A 7 23.93 55.29 13.64
C TYR A 7 24.92 54.64 14.63
N ARG A 8 24.60 54.72 15.93
CA ARG A 8 25.35 54.05 17.01
C ARG A 8 24.77 52.65 17.19
N THR A 9 25.55 51.63 16.87
CA THR A 9 25.23 50.21 17.12
C THR A 9 25.40 49.89 18.62
N GLN A 10 24.38 49.31 19.25
CA GLN A 10 24.50 48.71 20.58
C GLN A 10 25.13 47.31 20.45
N PRO A 11 26.00 46.88 21.39
CA PRO A 11 26.55 45.53 21.38
C PRO A 11 25.49 44.50 21.83
N PRO A 12 25.56 43.25 21.33
CA PRO A 12 24.62 42.19 21.71
C PRO A 12 24.80 41.76 23.18
N PRO A 13 23.73 41.26 23.83
CA PRO A 13 23.80 40.77 25.21
C PRO A 13 24.62 39.48 25.32
N PRO A 14 25.21 39.19 26.50
CA PRO A 14 26.04 38.01 26.70
C PRO A 14 25.21 36.71 26.68
N PRO A 15 25.82 35.57 26.28
CA PRO A 15 25.14 34.28 26.26
C PRO A 15 24.85 33.77 27.68
N PRO A 16 23.79 32.96 27.86
CA PRO A 16 23.47 32.35 29.15
C PRO A 16 24.53 31.29 29.54
N PRO A 17 24.71 31.03 30.85
CA PRO A 17 25.74 30.11 31.33
C PRO A 17 25.46 28.66 30.94
N SER A 18 26.51 27.95 30.54
CA SER A 18 26.51 26.51 30.29
C SER A 18 26.26 25.73 31.59
N ARG A 19 25.30 24.81 31.57
CA ARG A 19 25.16 23.77 32.60
C ARG A 19 25.42 22.41 31.96
N ASP A 20 26.61 21.90 32.24
CA ASP A 20 26.97 20.50 32.05
C ASP A 20 26.61 19.72 33.32
N GLN A 21 25.86 18.64 33.10
CA GLN A 21 25.90 17.33 33.78
C GLN A 21 25.25 17.05 35.16
N THR A 22 24.46 15.96 35.09
CA THR A 22 24.33 14.80 36.00
C THR A 22 23.46 14.85 37.26
N THR A 23 22.23 14.32 37.17
CA THR A 23 21.60 13.44 38.19
C THR A 23 20.39 12.68 37.60
N PRO A 24 20.05 11.47 38.09
CA PRO A 24 19.25 10.49 37.33
C PRO A 24 17.74 10.58 37.60
N MET A 25 16.93 10.74 36.54
CA MET A 25 15.47 10.53 36.57
C MET A 25 15.14 9.04 36.37
N ALA A 26 15.29 8.24 37.42
CA ALA A 26 14.86 6.84 37.43
C ALA A 26 13.68 6.56 38.39
N ALA A 27 13.14 7.57 39.08
CA ALA A 27 12.12 7.38 40.13
C ALA A 27 10.69 7.83 39.76
N ALA A 28 10.46 8.43 38.59
CA ALA A 28 9.15 9.00 38.23
C ALA A 28 8.27 8.08 37.36
N ALA A 29 8.78 6.95 36.87
CA ALA A 29 8.06 6.04 35.97
C ALA A 29 7.29 4.91 36.69
N SER A 30 7.60 4.63 37.95
CA SER A 30 6.98 3.52 38.70
C SER A 30 5.62 3.84 39.33
N SER A 31 5.21 5.10 39.39
CA SER A 31 3.97 5.53 40.05
C SER A 31 2.75 5.59 39.12
N LEU A 32 2.93 5.55 37.80
CA LEU A 32 1.82 5.59 36.81
C LEU A 32 1.27 4.21 36.43
N LEU A 33 2.02 3.13 36.65
CA LEU A 33 1.62 1.75 36.35
C LEU A 33 0.69 1.12 37.41
N ALA A 34 0.61 1.69 38.62
CA ALA A 34 -0.21 1.15 39.71
C ALA A 34 -1.68 1.63 39.69
N ALA A 35 -2.01 2.70 38.94
CA ALA A 35 -3.35 3.28 38.95
C ALA A 35 -4.33 2.64 37.95
N ALA A 36 -3.85 1.88 36.97
CA ALA A 36 -4.69 1.28 35.93
C ALA A 36 -5.27 -0.11 36.30
N ALA A 37 -4.89 -0.68 37.45
CA ALA A 37 -5.28 -2.03 37.85
C ALA A 37 -6.53 -2.11 38.76
N SER A 38 -7.26 -1.02 38.98
CA SER A 38 -8.40 -1.00 39.92
C SER A 38 -9.67 -0.32 39.38
N SER A 39 -10.23 -0.86 38.30
CA SER A 39 -11.65 -0.60 37.98
C SER A 39 -12.25 -1.69 37.09
N SER A 40 -12.58 -2.84 37.67
CA SER A 40 -13.46 -3.84 37.07
C SER A 40 -14.76 -3.94 37.87
N SER A 41 -15.82 -3.31 37.35
CA SER A 41 -17.19 -3.49 37.84
C SER A 41 -18.03 -4.20 36.80
N ARG A 42 -18.62 -5.32 37.24
CA ARG A 42 -19.54 -6.21 36.52
C ARG A 42 -20.77 -5.49 35.94
N ALA A 43 -21.14 -5.82 34.71
CA ALA A 43 -22.52 -5.73 34.24
C ALA A 43 -22.86 -6.98 33.40
N ALA A 44 -23.80 -7.77 33.89
CA ALA A 44 -24.33 -8.95 33.24
C ALA A 44 -25.41 -8.54 32.22
N ILE A 45 -25.36 -9.08 31.00
CA ILE A 45 -26.41 -8.90 29.99
C ILE A 45 -27.05 -10.27 29.69
N SER A 46 -28.36 -10.32 29.92
CA SER A 46 -29.26 -11.46 29.69
C SER A 46 -29.54 -11.64 28.19
N VAL A 47 -29.32 -12.86 27.68
CA VAL A 47 -29.65 -13.26 26.31
C VAL A 47 -31.05 -13.87 26.27
N ARG A 48 -31.98 -13.25 25.52
CA ARG A 48 -33.31 -13.78 25.23
C ARG A 48 -33.34 -14.34 23.80
N ARG A 49 -33.53 -15.65 23.65
CA ARG A 49 -33.87 -16.31 22.37
C ARG A 49 -35.34 -16.06 22.00
N PRO A 50 -35.68 -16.03 20.70
CA PRO A 50 -36.99 -16.49 20.25
C PRO A 50 -36.92 -17.77 19.43
N ARG A 51 -37.99 -18.54 19.59
CA ARG A 51 -38.32 -19.85 18.99
C ARG A 51 -38.80 -19.73 17.54
N ALA A 52 -38.70 -20.88 16.87
CA ALA A 52 -39.23 -21.23 15.56
C ALA A 52 -40.75 -21.00 15.38
N ALA A 53 -41.16 -20.81 14.13
CA ALA A 53 -42.48 -21.15 13.62
C ALA A 53 -42.38 -21.63 12.17
N SER A 54 -43.08 -22.72 11.87
CA SER A 54 -43.19 -23.42 10.60
C SER A 54 -44.32 -22.89 9.72
N ALA A 55 -44.26 -23.08 8.41
CA ALA A 55 -45.38 -23.59 7.60
C ALA A 55 -44.98 -23.77 6.11
N ALA A 56 -45.52 -24.83 5.52
CA ALA A 56 -45.32 -25.30 4.16
C ALA A 56 -46.28 -24.65 3.14
N ALA A 57 -45.95 -24.72 1.83
CA ALA A 57 -46.85 -25.20 0.77
C ALA A 57 -46.15 -25.21 -0.61
N ALA A 58 -46.48 -26.21 -1.42
CA ALA A 58 -45.95 -26.55 -2.73
C ALA A 58 -46.73 -25.91 -3.90
N ALA A 59 -46.12 -25.83 -5.09
CA ALA A 59 -46.78 -26.08 -6.39
C ALA A 59 -45.76 -26.16 -7.54
N ALA A 60 -46.08 -26.97 -8.54
CA ALA A 60 -45.24 -27.49 -9.63
C ALA A 60 -45.56 -26.88 -11.01
N ALA A 61 -44.87 -27.43 -12.03
CA ALA A 61 -45.13 -27.39 -13.49
C ALA A 61 -44.54 -26.18 -14.25
N SER A 62 -44.04 -26.26 -15.49
CA SER A 62 -43.77 -27.33 -16.46
C SER A 62 -43.12 -26.68 -17.70
N ILE A 63 -42.27 -27.43 -18.41
CA ILE A 63 -41.64 -27.10 -19.71
C ILE A 63 -42.67 -27.20 -20.86
N PRO A 64 -42.46 -26.50 -21.98
CA PRO A 64 -42.68 -27.17 -23.27
C PRO A 64 -41.59 -26.93 -24.32
N SER A 65 -41.40 -27.97 -25.13
CA SER A 65 -40.62 -28.07 -26.36
C SER A 65 -41.56 -28.16 -27.58
N SER A 66 -41.09 -27.73 -28.75
CA SER A 66 -41.52 -28.11 -30.12
C SER A 66 -40.86 -27.14 -31.12
N SER A 67 -40.62 -27.39 -32.40
CA SER A 67 -40.57 -28.58 -33.26
C SER A 67 -40.02 -28.14 -34.63
N ARG A 68 -39.40 -29.09 -35.36
CA ARG A 68 -38.95 -29.00 -36.76
C ARG A 68 -40.07 -28.63 -37.75
N THR A 69 -39.71 -27.94 -38.85
CA THR A 69 -40.21 -28.22 -40.20
C THR A 69 -39.21 -27.80 -41.27
N SER A 70 -38.97 -28.71 -42.21
CA SER A 70 -38.23 -28.64 -43.48
C SER A 70 -39.01 -27.90 -44.57
N PHE A 71 -38.34 -27.31 -45.58
CA PHE A 71 -38.74 -27.35 -47.00
C PHE A 71 -37.67 -26.70 -47.92
N THR A 72 -37.35 -27.39 -49.01
CA THR A 72 -36.77 -26.92 -50.31
C THR A 72 -37.70 -27.46 -51.41
N PRO A 73 -37.61 -27.16 -52.73
CA PRO A 73 -36.65 -26.33 -53.52
C PRO A 73 -37.33 -25.41 -54.60
N LEU A 74 -36.58 -24.68 -55.45
CA LEU A 74 -36.96 -24.36 -56.86
C LEU A 74 -35.84 -23.67 -57.70
N ARG A 75 -35.30 -24.44 -58.66
CA ARG A 75 -35.05 -24.23 -60.13
C ARG A 75 -34.33 -22.96 -60.73
N ALA A 76 -33.15 -23.23 -61.33
CA ALA A 76 -32.50 -22.85 -62.63
C ALA A 76 -32.94 -21.60 -63.46
N SER A 77 -32.13 -20.86 -64.26
CA SER A 77 -30.98 -21.20 -65.16
C SER A 77 -30.12 -19.93 -65.52
N PRO A 78 -29.31 -19.82 -66.62
CA PRO A 78 -27.88 -19.46 -66.55
C PRO A 78 -27.51 -18.09 -67.18
N ALA A 79 -26.38 -17.48 -66.79
CA ALA A 79 -25.78 -16.41 -67.58
C ALA A 79 -24.25 -16.28 -67.37
N ARG A 80 -23.53 -16.67 -68.43
CA ARG A 80 -22.38 -16.00 -69.06
C ARG A 80 -21.25 -15.41 -68.20
N ALA A 81 -20.06 -15.94 -68.46
CA ALA A 81 -18.76 -15.53 -67.95
C ALA A 81 -18.43 -14.05 -68.15
N LEU A 82 -17.90 -13.43 -67.08
CA LEU A 82 -16.88 -12.38 -67.17
C LEU A 82 -15.77 -12.71 -66.16
N ARG A 83 -14.56 -12.95 -66.68
CA ARG A 83 -13.35 -13.01 -65.86
C ARG A 83 -12.99 -11.59 -65.44
N SER A 84 -13.29 -11.21 -64.21
CA SER A 84 -12.65 -10.09 -63.52
C SER A 84 -11.61 -10.66 -62.54
N ARG A 85 -10.36 -10.24 -62.71
CA ARG A 85 -9.30 -10.46 -61.71
C ARG A 85 -9.68 -9.68 -60.45
N VAL A 86 -10.19 -10.37 -59.44
CA VAL A 86 -10.27 -9.82 -58.09
C VAL A 86 -8.87 -9.91 -57.49
N VAL A 87 -8.20 -8.77 -57.41
CA VAL A 87 -7.03 -8.60 -56.53
C VAL A 87 -7.59 -8.60 -55.12
N ALA A 88 -7.32 -9.66 -54.36
CA ALA A 88 -7.59 -9.69 -52.93
C ALA A 88 -6.70 -8.63 -52.26
N SER A 89 -7.25 -7.44 -52.03
CA SER A 89 -6.67 -6.49 -51.07
C SER A 89 -6.81 -7.14 -49.70
N ALA A 90 -5.68 -7.54 -49.12
CA ALA A 90 -5.63 -8.00 -47.74
C ALA A 90 -6.17 -6.88 -46.86
N ALA A 91 -7.36 -7.07 -46.31
CA ALA A 91 -7.86 -6.25 -45.23
C ALA A 91 -6.81 -6.31 -44.10
N PRO A 92 -6.39 -5.17 -43.53
CA PRO A 92 -5.55 -5.21 -42.35
C PRO A 92 -6.31 -5.98 -41.28
N ALA A 93 -5.69 -7.03 -40.77
CA ALA A 93 -6.23 -7.81 -39.67
C ALA A 93 -6.53 -6.83 -38.53
N MET A 94 -7.81 -6.72 -38.16
CA MET A 94 -8.21 -6.10 -36.90
C MET A 94 -7.46 -6.86 -35.80
N GLU A 95 -6.52 -6.18 -35.14
CA GLU A 95 -5.98 -6.67 -33.89
C GLU A 95 -7.16 -6.89 -32.93
N PRO A 96 -7.22 -8.05 -32.26
CA PRO A 96 -8.22 -8.27 -31.23
C PRO A 96 -8.03 -7.21 -30.14
N PRO A 97 -9.12 -6.68 -29.54
CA PRO A 97 -9.01 -5.72 -28.45
C PRO A 97 -8.16 -6.34 -27.34
N ALA A 98 -7.17 -5.58 -26.86
CA ALA A 98 -6.24 -6.01 -25.82
C ALA A 98 -7.00 -6.59 -24.63
N VAL A 99 -6.74 -7.86 -24.34
CA VAL A 99 -7.24 -8.51 -23.13
C VAL A 99 -6.55 -7.81 -21.96
N SER A 100 -7.32 -7.09 -21.14
CA SER A 100 -6.83 -6.39 -19.94
C SER A 100 -5.93 -7.32 -19.12
N ARG A 101 -4.69 -6.89 -18.85
CA ARG A 101 -3.68 -7.62 -18.07
C ARG A 101 -3.94 -7.61 -16.56
N VAL A 102 -5.01 -6.95 -16.12
CA VAL A 102 -5.43 -6.94 -14.72
C VAL A 102 -5.78 -8.36 -14.30
N SER A 103 -4.93 -8.94 -13.44
CA SER A 103 -5.13 -10.28 -12.92
C SER A 103 -6.22 -10.31 -11.86
N THR A 104 -6.32 -9.26 -11.03
CA THR A 104 -7.40 -9.10 -10.05
C THR A 104 -7.59 -7.63 -9.65
N VAL A 105 -8.80 -7.29 -9.21
CA VAL A 105 -9.14 -6.04 -8.51
C VAL A 105 -9.60 -6.36 -7.09
N VAL A 106 -9.11 -5.61 -6.11
CA VAL A 106 -9.62 -5.62 -4.72
C VAL A 106 -10.20 -4.24 -4.43
N ASP A 107 -11.46 -4.18 -4.03
CA ASP A 107 -12.12 -2.92 -3.68
C ASP A 107 -12.00 -2.64 -2.18
N VAL A 108 -11.62 -1.42 -1.83
CA VAL A 108 -11.62 -0.93 -0.44
C VAL A 108 -12.92 -0.15 -0.23
N ASP A 109 -13.86 -0.74 0.51
CA ASP A 109 -15.18 -0.14 0.73
C ASP A 109 -15.14 0.89 1.86
N LEU A 110 -15.30 2.17 1.50
CA LEU A 110 -15.37 3.34 2.38
C LEU A 110 -16.51 4.28 1.98
N GLY A 111 -17.57 3.74 1.34
CA GLY A 111 -18.68 4.51 0.81
C GLY A 111 -18.26 5.43 -0.34
N ASP A 112 -18.50 6.73 -0.22
CA ASP A 112 -18.15 7.72 -1.26
C ASP A 112 -16.64 7.84 -1.53
N ARG A 113 -15.81 7.26 -0.65
CA ARG A 113 -14.34 7.26 -0.74
C ARG A 113 -13.77 5.89 -1.12
N SER A 114 -14.62 4.97 -1.57
CA SER A 114 -14.17 3.65 -2.04
C SER A 114 -13.23 3.78 -3.23
N TYR A 115 -12.23 2.92 -3.28
CA TYR A 115 -11.23 2.93 -4.34
C TYR A 115 -10.75 1.51 -4.70
N PRO A 116 -10.36 1.28 -5.97
CA PRO A 116 -9.86 -0.01 -6.41
C PRO A 116 -8.34 -0.16 -6.19
N ILE A 117 -7.93 -1.39 -5.94
CA ILE A 117 -6.55 -1.86 -5.98
C ILE A 117 -6.41 -2.79 -7.18
N TYR A 118 -5.71 -2.33 -8.22
CA TYR A 118 -5.41 -3.14 -9.40
C TYR A 118 -4.14 -3.95 -9.17
N ILE A 119 -4.17 -5.25 -9.44
CA ILE A 119 -3.05 -6.16 -9.19
C ILE A 119 -2.80 -7.03 -10.41
N GLY A 120 -1.58 -7.02 -10.92
CA GLY A 120 -1.18 -7.86 -12.05
C GLY A 120 0.20 -7.53 -12.58
N PRO A 121 0.72 -8.33 -13.52
CA PRO A 121 1.98 -8.05 -14.20
C PRO A 121 1.78 -7.03 -15.34
N GLY A 122 2.72 -6.11 -15.49
CA GLY A 122 2.79 -5.19 -16.63
C GLY A 122 1.64 -4.18 -16.67
N LEU A 123 1.06 -3.82 -15.52
CA LEU A 123 -0.03 -2.85 -15.44
C LEU A 123 0.41 -1.42 -15.79
N LEU A 124 1.70 -1.10 -15.68
CA LEU A 124 2.23 0.19 -16.14
C LEU A 124 2.19 0.34 -17.67
N ASP A 125 1.97 -0.75 -18.40
CA ASP A 125 1.77 -0.74 -19.86
C ASP A 125 0.29 -0.53 -20.26
N GLU A 126 -0.60 -0.29 -19.29
CA GLU A 126 -2.04 -0.10 -19.48
C GLU A 126 -2.47 1.33 -19.09
N PRO A 127 -2.26 2.34 -19.97
CA PRO A 127 -2.53 3.75 -19.68
C PRO A 127 -3.91 4.04 -19.08
N ASP A 128 -4.94 3.34 -19.58
CA ASP A 128 -6.33 3.52 -19.18
C ASP A 128 -6.56 3.26 -17.69
N LEU A 129 -5.74 2.42 -17.04
CA LEU A 129 -5.86 2.14 -15.61
C LEU A 129 -5.46 3.33 -14.75
N LEU A 130 -4.43 4.09 -15.13
CA LEU A 130 -4.03 5.30 -14.43
C LEU A 130 -4.92 6.48 -14.82
N GLN A 131 -5.10 6.70 -16.13
CA GLN A 131 -5.73 7.91 -16.64
C GLN A 131 -7.19 8.08 -16.19
N ARG A 132 -7.94 6.98 -15.98
CA ARG A 132 -9.32 7.05 -15.47
C ARG A 132 -9.43 7.64 -14.06
N HIS A 133 -8.36 7.57 -13.27
CA HIS A 133 -8.28 8.09 -11.91
C HIS A 133 -7.56 9.45 -11.83
N VAL A 134 -7.03 9.94 -12.95
CA VAL A 134 -6.48 11.30 -13.05
C VAL A 134 -7.63 12.27 -13.19
N ILE A 135 -7.96 12.94 -12.09
CA ILE A 135 -8.91 14.04 -12.10
C ILE A 135 -8.13 15.31 -12.47
N GLY A 136 -8.52 15.98 -13.56
CA GLY A 136 -7.92 17.23 -14.01
C GLY A 136 -6.93 17.07 -15.16
N LYS A 137 -5.98 18.01 -15.28
CA LYS A 137 -5.02 18.11 -16.40
C LYS A 137 -3.55 18.11 -15.97
N ARG A 138 -3.28 18.28 -14.68
CA ARG A 138 -1.93 18.42 -14.14
C ARG A 138 -1.64 17.27 -13.18
N VAL A 139 -0.54 16.57 -13.42
CA VAL A 139 -0.08 15.48 -12.57
C VAL A 139 1.31 15.78 -12.02
N LEU A 140 1.51 15.51 -10.73
CA LEU A 140 2.83 15.58 -10.10
C LEU A 140 3.26 14.20 -9.64
N VAL A 141 4.27 13.62 -10.29
CA VAL A 141 4.85 12.34 -9.87
C VAL A 141 5.91 12.60 -8.80
N VAL A 142 5.71 12.06 -7.61
CA VAL A 142 6.67 12.11 -6.51
C VAL A 142 7.33 10.74 -6.41
N THR A 143 8.66 10.71 -6.51
CA THR A 143 9.47 9.48 -6.46
C THR A 143 10.81 9.76 -5.78
N ASN A 144 11.70 8.76 -5.68
CA ASN A 144 13.04 8.92 -5.14
C ASN A 144 14.14 8.73 -6.20
N THR A 145 15.38 9.02 -5.82
CA THR A 145 16.57 8.88 -6.68
C THR A 145 16.82 7.47 -7.21
N THR A 146 16.30 6.43 -6.54
CA THR A 146 16.51 5.02 -6.90
C THR A 146 15.45 4.52 -7.88
N VAL A 147 14.19 4.87 -7.64
CA VAL A 147 13.02 4.43 -8.42
C VAL A 147 12.85 5.26 -9.69
N ALA A 148 13.22 6.54 -9.67
CA ALA A 148 13.11 7.44 -10.82
C ALA A 148 13.72 6.87 -12.11
N PRO A 149 15.00 6.47 -12.18
CA PRO A 149 15.60 5.96 -13.41
C PRO A 149 15.01 4.63 -13.87
N LEU A 150 14.27 3.90 -13.02
CA LEU A 150 13.68 2.60 -13.35
C LEU A 150 12.28 2.75 -13.97
N TYR A 151 11.44 3.62 -13.40
CA TYR A 151 10.00 3.61 -13.67
C TYR A 151 9.38 4.97 -13.96
N LEU A 152 10.07 6.09 -13.73
CA LEU A 152 9.46 7.43 -13.91
C LEU A 152 9.06 7.69 -15.36
N GLU A 153 9.90 7.33 -16.32
CA GLU A 153 9.61 7.50 -17.74
C GLU A 153 8.42 6.63 -18.16
N LYS A 154 8.38 5.37 -17.71
CA LYS A 154 7.26 4.44 -17.98
C LYS A 154 5.93 4.96 -17.42
N VAL A 155 5.93 5.48 -16.19
CA VAL A 155 4.74 6.09 -15.58
C VAL A 155 4.33 7.37 -16.29
N THR A 156 5.29 8.22 -16.66
CA THR A 156 5.03 9.44 -17.42
C THR A 156 4.41 9.13 -18.77
N TRP A 157 4.93 8.12 -19.48
CA TRP A 157 4.33 7.58 -20.68
C TRP A 157 2.90 7.10 -20.42
N ALA A 158 2.66 6.26 -19.40
CA ALA A 158 1.31 5.74 -19.12
C ALA A 158 0.29 6.85 -18.81
N LEU A 159 0.72 7.93 -18.15
CA LEU A 159 -0.14 9.08 -17.84
C LEU A 159 -0.44 9.97 -19.05
N THR A 160 0.43 9.99 -20.07
CA THR A 160 0.34 10.94 -21.21
C THR A 160 0.04 10.26 -22.54
N HIS A 161 0.18 8.93 -22.63
CA HIS A 161 0.01 8.17 -23.85
C HIS A 161 -1.41 8.36 -24.37
N GLN A 162 -1.52 8.84 -25.62
CA GLN A 162 -2.78 9.16 -26.29
C GLN A 162 -3.68 10.16 -25.53
N ASN A 163 -3.12 10.92 -24.57
CA ASN A 163 -3.86 11.87 -23.76
C ASN A 163 -3.18 13.25 -23.76
N PRO A 164 -3.44 14.07 -24.80
CA PRO A 164 -2.81 15.40 -24.93
C PRO A 164 -3.28 16.41 -23.88
N ASN A 165 -4.29 16.07 -23.06
CA ASN A 165 -4.85 16.97 -22.05
C ASN A 165 -4.12 16.89 -20.70
N VAL A 166 -3.29 15.86 -20.51
CA VAL A 166 -2.54 15.63 -19.26
C VAL A 166 -1.11 16.10 -19.46
N SER A 167 -0.63 16.96 -18.57
CA SER A 167 0.79 17.31 -18.47
C SER A 167 1.34 16.83 -17.12
N VAL A 168 2.50 16.17 -17.18
CA VAL A 168 3.16 15.57 -16.02
C VAL A 168 4.40 16.37 -15.65
N GLU A 169 4.55 16.61 -14.36
CA GLU A 169 5.80 17.07 -13.75
C GLU A 169 6.24 16.08 -12.69
N SER A 170 7.49 16.17 -12.24
CA SER A 170 8.02 15.26 -11.23
C SER A 170 8.85 15.96 -10.15
N VAL A 171 8.89 15.32 -8.98
CA VAL A 171 9.81 15.62 -7.87
C VAL A 171 10.57 14.35 -7.55
N ILE A 172 11.89 14.44 -7.54
CA ILE A 172 12.78 13.34 -7.17
C ILE A 172 13.36 13.66 -5.78
N LEU A 173 12.92 12.90 -4.78
CA LEU A 173 13.38 12.99 -3.40
C LEU A 173 14.61 12.08 -3.17
N PRO A 174 15.44 12.37 -2.16
CA PRO A 174 16.50 11.43 -1.77
C PRO A 174 15.90 10.13 -1.22
N ASP A 175 16.59 9.00 -1.44
CA ASP A 175 16.11 7.67 -1.02
C ASP A 175 16.48 7.32 0.43
N GLY A 176 15.53 6.73 1.17
CA GLY A 176 15.70 6.20 2.52
C GLY A 176 14.76 6.77 3.57
N GLU A 177 14.47 5.95 4.60
CA GLU A 177 13.58 6.31 5.73
C GLU A 177 14.04 7.57 6.49
N LYS A 178 15.35 7.83 6.52
CA LYS A 178 15.92 9.03 7.17
C LYS A 178 15.46 10.36 6.56
N TYR A 179 14.97 10.34 5.33
CA TYR A 179 14.44 11.52 4.63
C TYR A 179 12.92 11.62 4.71
N LYS A 180 12.28 10.74 5.48
CA LYS A 180 10.84 10.77 5.72
C LYS A 180 10.50 11.82 6.77
N ASP A 181 10.82 13.08 6.48
CA ASP A 181 10.73 14.22 7.38
C ASP A 181 10.04 15.43 6.71
N MET A 182 9.80 16.49 7.50
CA MET A 182 9.12 17.69 7.02
C MET A 182 9.97 18.46 6.00
N ASP A 183 11.28 18.52 6.21
CA ASP A 183 12.19 19.29 5.35
C ASP A 183 12.23 18.72 3.92
N THR A 184 12.21 17.40 3.80
CA THR A 184 12.15 16.72 2.51
C THR A 184 10.75 16.83 1.91
N LEU A 185 9.70 16.76 2.73
CA LEU A 185 8.31 16.95 2.28
C LEU A 185 8.08 18.34 1.69
N MET A 186 8.73 19.38 2.22
CA MET A 186 8.64 20.75 1.70
C MET A 186 9.03 20.87 0.23
N LYS A 187 9.98 20.04 -0.25
CA LYS A 187 10.36 20.02 -1.67
C LYS A 187 9.20 19.65 -2.60
N VAL A 188 8.25 18.83 -2.11
CA VAL A 188 7.03 18.49 -2.86
C VAL A 188 6.12 19.71 -2.95
N PHE A 189 5.93 20.43 -1.84
CA PHE A 189 5.12 21.65 -1.82
C PHE A 189 5.74 22.77 -2.66
N ASP A 190 7.04 22.99 -2.55
CA ASP A 190 7.77 24.01 -3.31
C ASP A 190 7.59 23.76 -4.81
N LYS A 191 7.85 22.54 -5.28
CA LYS A 191 7.62 22.19 -6.67
C LYS A 191 6.17 22.41 -7.09
N ALA A 192 5.20 21.96 -6.29
CA ALA A 192 3.78 22.11 -6.61
C ALA A 192 3.37 23.59 -6.75
N VAL A 193 3.88 24.47 -5.89
CA VAL A 193 3.62 25.91 -5.92
C VAL A 193 4.33 26.59 -7.10
N GLU A 194 5.61 26.29 -7.32
CA GLU A 194 6.40 26.80 -8.46
C GLU A 194 5.74 26.46 -9.81
N SER A 195 5.24 25.23 -9.92
CA SER A 195 4.51 24.71 -11.07
C SER A 195 3.08 25.24 -11.19
N ARG A 196 2.61 26.01 -10.20
CA ARG A 196 1.27 26.61 -10.10
C ARG A 196 0.16 25.55 -10.19
N LEU A 197 0.34 24.42 -9.52
CA LEU A 197 -0.68 23.38 -9.44
C LEU A 197 -1.92 23.90 -8.69
N ASP A 198 -3.10 23.47 -9.14
CA ASP A 198 -4.38 23.84 -8.56
C ASP A 198 -5.07 22.63 -7.88
N ARG A 199 -6.27 22.85 -7.31
CA ARG A 199 -7.02 21.82 -6.57
C ARG A 199 -7.44 20.60 -7.39
N ARG A 200 -7.39 20.70 -8.72
CA ARG A 200 -7.67 19.62 -9.66
C ARG A 200 -6.38 18.93 -10.12
N CYS A 201 -5.22 19.18 -9.51
CA CYS A 201 -4.06 18.35 -9.78
C CYS A 201 -4.22 16.96 -9.14
N THR A 202 -3.50 15.99 -9.68
CA THR A 202 -3.38 14.66 -9.08
C THR A 202 -1.91 14.38 -8.75
N PHE A 203 -1.61 14.00 -7.51
CA PHE A 203 -0.28 13.54 -7.14
C PHE A 203 -0.16 12.04 -7.39
N VAL A 204 1.01 11.56 -7.81
CA VAL A 204 1.26 10.14 -8.04
C VAL A 204 2.45 9.74 -7.18
N ALA A 205 2.23 8.86 -6.21
CA ALA A 205 3.28 8.29 -5.39
C ALA A 205 3.90 7.09 -6.12
N LEU A 206 5.12 7.26 -6.65
CA LEU A 206 5.85 6.20 -7.35
C LEU A 206 7.05 5.75 -6.50
N GLY A 207 6.92 4.63 -5.78
CA GLY A 207 7.99 4.11 -4.95
C GLY A 207 7.53 3.16 -3.85
N GLY A 208 8.38 2.96 -2.84
CA GLY A 208 8.05 2.20 -1.63
C GLY A 208 7.20 2.98 -0.62
N GLY A 209 7.05 2.42 0.58
CA GLY A 209 6.19 2.98 1.62
C GLY A 209 6.58 4.39 2.08
N VAL A 210 7.87 4.74 2.05
CA VAL A 210 8.36 6.10 2.34
C VAL A 210 7.74 7.12 1.40
N ILE A 211 7.85 6.89 0.09
CA ILE A 211 7.26 7.77 -0.93
C ILE A 211 5.74 7.77 -0.85
N GLY A 212 5.12 6.61 -0.61
CA GLY A 212 3.67 6.49 -0.42
C GLY A 212 3.16 7.39 0.70
N ASP A 213 3.77 7.31 1.88
CA ASP A 213 3.37 8.08 3.05
C ASP A 213 3.62 9.58 2.88
N MET A 214 4.79 9.96 2.35
CA MET A 214 5.14 11.36 2.11
C MET A 214 4.24 11.99 1.05
N CYS A 215 4.08 11.33 -0.11
CA CYS A 215 3.25 11.84 -1.19
C CYS A 215 1.77 11.92 -0.77
N GLY A 216 1.27 10.90 -0.07
CA GLY A 216 -0.09 10.91 0.47
C GLY A 216 -0.33 12.05 1.47
N PHE A 217 0.63 12.33 2.36
CA PHE A 217 0.51 13.43 3.31
C PHE A 217 0.65 14.80 2.63
N ALA A 218 1.55 14.92 1.64
CA ALA A 218 1.63 16.11 0.81
C ALA A 218 0.32 16.37 0.06
N ALA A 219 -0.30 15.35 -0.52
CA ALA A 219 -1.59 15.47 -1.19
C ALA A 219 -2.72 15.88 -0.23
N ALA A 220 -2.72 15.34 1.00
CA ALA A 220 -3.69 15.71 2.03
C ALA A 220 -3.57 17.18 2.44
N ALA A 221 -2.34 17.69 2.56
CA ALA A 221 -2.06 19.04 3.05
C ALA A 221 -2.10 20.11 1.95
N PHE A 222 -1.62 19.81 0.74
CA PHE A 222 -1.50 20.76 -0.35
C PHE A 222 -2.88 21.30 -0.74
N LEU A 223 -3.03 22.63 -0.69
CA LEU A 223 -4.32 23.32 -0.88
C LEU A 223 -5.47 22.76 -0.01
N ARG A 224 -5.17 22.08 1.11
CA ARG A 224 -6.13 21.37 1.98
C ARG A 224 -6.78 20.14 1.34
N GLY A 225 -6.08 19.48 0.42
CA GLY A 225 -6.50 18.24 -0.20
C GLY A 225 -6.53 18.33 -1.72
N VAL A 226 -5.75 17.48 -2.36
CA VAL A 226 -5.77 17.20 -3.80
C VAL A 226 -5.76 15.69 -4.02
N ASN A 227 -6.23 15.25 -5.18
CA ASN A 227 -6.31 13.82 -5.47
C ASN A 227 -4.91 13.19 -5.50
N PHE A 228 -4.79 11.91 -5.14
CA PHE A 228 -3.56 11.18 -5.35
C PHE A 228 -3.77 9.70 -5.72
N ILE A 229 -2.78 9.12 -6.38
CA ILE A 229 -2.72 7.72 -6.80
C ILE A 229 -1.47 7.08 -6.20
N GLN A 230 -1.55 5.82 -5.80
CA GLN A 230 -0.38 5.04 -5.37
C GLN A 230 0.07 4.05 -6.45
N ILE A 231 1.37 4.04 -6.72
CA ILE A 231 2.07 3.05 -7.54
C ILE A 231 3.20 2.44 -6.68
N PRO A 232 2.86 1.49 -5.79
CA PRO A 232 3.81 0.89 -4.87
C PRO A 232 4.78 -0.07 -5.57
N THR A 233 6.09 0.14 -5.39
CA THR A 233 7.15 -0.63 -6.07
C THR A 233 7.96 -1.54 -5.14
N THR A 234 7.47 -1.76 -3.91
CA THR A 234 8.06 -2.68 -2.94
C THR A 234 6.99 -3.64 -2.45
N LEU A 235 7.35 -4.87 -2.09
CA LEU A 235 6.36 -5.84 -1.60
C LEU A 235 5.68 -5.30 -0.33
N MET A 236 6.45 -4.72 0.59
CA MET A 236 5.97 -4.02 1.79
C MET A 236 4.85 -3.01 1.46
N ALA A 237 5.09 -2.13 0.48
CA ALA A 237 4.11 -1.13 0.10
C ALA A 237 2.88 -1.73 -0.58
N GLN A 238 3.09 -2.76 -1.42
CA GLN A 238 2.02 -3.43 -2.15
C GLN A 238 1.04 -4.16 -1.21
N VAL A 239 1.54 -4.78 -0.13
CA VAL A 239 0.73 -5.59 0.79
C VAL A 239 0.24 -4.85 2.02
N ASP A 240 0.89 -3.73 2.38
CA ASP A 240 0.58 -2.98 3.59
C ASP A 240 0.41 -1.49 3.29
N SER A 241 1.49 -0.71 3.17
CA SER A 241 1.42 0.74 3.31
C SER A 241 0.55 1.46 2.27
N SER A 242 0.35 0.89 1.08
CA SER A 242 -0.51 1.50 0.05
C SER A 242 -2.01 1.42 0.33
N VAL A 243 -2.42 0.61 1.32
CA VAL A 243 -3.83 0.37 1.66
C VAL A 243 -4.23 1.06 2.96
N GLY A 244 -5.38 1.73 2.98
CA GLY A 244 -6.02 2.25 4.19
C GLY A 244 -5.63 3.66 4.60
N GLY A 245 -4.95 4.42 3.74
CA GLY A 245 -4.85 5.87 3.81
C GLY A 245 -4.12 6.45 5.01
N LYS A 246 -3.34 5.67 5.78
CA LYS A 246 -2.41 6.26 6.75
C LYS A 246 -1.26 6.87 5.95
N THR A 247 -1.04 8.17 6.11
CA THR A 247 0.02 8.91 5.43
C THR A 247 0.75 9.76 6.46
N GLY A 248 2.03 10.08 6.24
CA GLY A 248 2.76 10.90 7.19
C GLY A 248 4.28 10.89 7.04
N ILE A 249 4.90 11.47 8.05
CA ILE A 249 6.34 11.64 8.20
C ILE A 249 6.77 11.36 9.64
N ASN A 250 8.05 11.13 9.80
CA ASN A 250 8.69 10.93 11.09
C ASN A 250 8.99 12.28 11.76
N HIS A 251 9.03 12.24 13.09
CA HIS A 251 9.62 13.28 13.92
C HIS A 251 10.90 12.70 14.56
N PRO A 252 11.93 13.50 14.90
CA PRO A 252 13.12 12.97 15.58
C PRO A 252 12.85 12.17 16.87
N LEU A 253 11.69 12.39 17.50
CA LEU A 253 11.24 11.67 18.71
C LEU A 253 10.36 10.45 18.44
N GLY A 254 10.02 10.15 17.19
CA GLY A 254 9.25 8.96 16.88
C GLY A 254 8.75 8.85 15.44
N LYS A 255 8.50 7.60 15.06
CA LYS A 255 8.07 7.21 13.72
C LYS A 255 6.60 7.55 13.48
N ASN A 256 6.27 8.06 12.29
CA ASN A 256 4.90 8.32 11.81
C ASN A 256 4.02 9.19 12.75
N LEU A 257 4.61 10.08 13.54
CA LEU A 257 3.87 10.89 14.52
C LEU A 257 3.09 12.05 13.90
N ILE A 258 3.45 12.46 12.68
CA ILE A 258 2.83 13.61 11.99
C ILE A 258 2.27 13.10 10.67
N GLY A 259 0.96 13.24 10.45
CA GLY A 259 0.32 12.66 9.28
C GLY A 259 -1.17 12.95 9.15
N ALA A 260 -1.79 12.26 8.20
CA ALA A 260 -3.22 12.34 7.93
C ALA A 260 -3.80 10.99 7.49
N PHE A 261 -5.08 10.76 7.79
CA PHE A 261 -5.87 9.73 7.14
C PHE A 261 -6.41 10.28 5.81
N TYR A 262 -5.82 9.86 4.70
CA TYR A 262 -6.12 10.37 3.36
C TYR A 262 -6.08 9.24 2.31
N GLN A 263 -7.21 8.98 1.65
CA GLN A 263 -7.39 7.83 0.76
C GLN A 263 -6.98 8.17 -0.69
N PRO A 264 -6.32 7.24 -1.40
CA PRO A 264 -6.00 7.43 -2.81
C PRO A 264 -7.25 7.28 -3.70
N GLN A 265 -7.16 7.74 -4.94
CA GLN A 265 -8.15 7.46 -6.00
C GLN A 265 -8.06 6.02 -6.48
N CYS A 266 -6.85 5.45 -6.52
CA CYS A 266 -6.60 4.04 -6.74
C CYS A 266 -5.21 3.64 -6.25
N VAL A 267 -4.98 2.34 -6.16
CA VAL A 267 -3.65 1.73 -6.01
C VAL A 267 -3.40 0.87 -7.23
N LEU A 268 -2.28 1.06 -7.92
CA LEU A 268 -1.88 0.26 -9.08
C LEU A 268 -0.62 -0.54 -8.76
N ILE A 269 -0.81 -1.84 -8.56
CA ILE A 269 0.24 -2.79 -8.23
C ILE A 269 0.64 -3.55 -9.49
N ASP A 270 1.70 -3.05 -10.14
CA ASP A 270 2.41 -3.78 -11.18
C ASP A 270 3.45 -4.71 -10.53
N THR A 271 3.19 -6.01 -10.55
CA THR A 271 4.04 -7.01 -9.90
C THR A 271 5.43 -7.12 -10.55
N GLU A 272 5.61 -6.67 -11.79
CA GLU A 272 6.92 -6.67 -12.45
C GLU A 272 7.88 -5.65 -11.84
N THR A 273 7.37 -4.65 -11.12
CA THR A 273 8.23 -3.71 -10.38
C THR A 273 9.06 -4.41 -9.30
N LEU A 274 8.60 -5.57 -8.81
CA LEU A 274 9.34 -6.38 -7.85
C LEU A 274 10.56 -7.05 -8.48
N ASN A 275 10.71 -7.12 -9.81
CA ASN A 275 11.87 -7.75 -10.46
C ASN A 275 13.18 -6.97 -10.26
N THR A 276 13.11 -5.66 -9.99
CA THR A 276 14.29 -4.84 -9.68
C THR A 276 14.52 -4.64 -8.18
N LEU A 277 13.57 -5.07 -7.35
CA LEU A 277 13.65 -4.94 -5.90
C LEU A 277 14.78 -5.81 -5.34
N PRO A 278 15.63 -5.33 -4.42
CA PRO A 278 16.63 -6.17 -3.76
C PRO A 278 15.98 -7.31 -2.94
N ASP A 279 16.65 -8.46 -2.85
CA ASP A 279 16.13 -9.63 -2.12
C ASP A 279 15.86 -9.33 -0.64
N ARG A 280 16.71 -8.50 0.00
CA ARG A 280 16.52 -8.06 1.39
C ARG A 280 15.22 -7.27 1.57
N GLU A 281 14.88 -6.42 0.60
CA GLU A 281 13.63 -5.64 0.61
C GLU A 281 12.40 -6.52 0.31
N LEU A 282 12.55 -7.52 -0.57
CA LEU A 282 11.51 -8.53 -0.79
C LEU A 282 11.22 -9.30 0.52
N ALA A 283 12.27 -9.79 1.19
CA ALA A 283 12.16 -10.50 2.46
C ALA A 283 11.55 -9.63 3.57
N SER A 284 11.91 -8.35 3.63
CA SER A 284 11.28 -7.36 4.51
C SER A 284 9.76 -7.28 4.26
N GLY A 285 9.32 -7.20 2.99
CA GLY A 285 7.89 -7.20 2.65
C GLY A 285 7.15 -8.49 3.02
N VAL A 286 7.82 -9.65 2.97
CA VAL A 286 7.23 -10.94 3.38
C VAL A 286 6.81 -10.95 4.85
N ALA A 287 7.49 -10.19 5.72
CA ALA A 287 7.11 -10.09 7.13
C ALA A 287 5.65 -9.64 7.31
N GLU A 288 5.18 -8.68 6.50
CA GLU A 288 3.79 -8.22 6.56
C GLU A 288 2.81 -9.22 5.94
N VAL A 289 3.23 -9.96 4.91
CA VAL A 289 2.43 -11.06 4.35
C VAL A 289 2.14 -12.11 5.43
N VAL A 290 3.18 -12.47 6.20
CA VAL A 290 3.08 -13.41 7.33
C VAL A 290 2.20 -12.87 8.44
N LYS A 291 2.31 -11.58 8.76
CA LYS A 291 1.48 -10.91 9.78
C LYS A 291 -0.01 -11.16 9.54
N TYR A 292 -0.52 -11.00 8.32
CA TYR A 292 -1.94 -11.19 8.03
C TYR A 292 -2.42 -12.62 8.31
N GLY A 293 -1.59 -13.61 7.96
CA GLY A 293 -1.88 -15.01 8.26
C GLY A 293 -2.01 -15.26 9.76
N LEU A 294 -1.07 -14.72 10.55
CA LEU A 294 -1.03 -14.89 12.00
C LEU A 294 -2.18 -14.20 12.73
N ILE A 295 -2.54 -12.97 12.33
CA ILE A 295 -3.53 -12.19 13.08
C ILE A 295 -4.98 -12.58 12.77
N ARG A 296 -5.27 -13.10 11.57
CA ARG A 296 -6.67 -13.28 11.16
C ARG A 296 -6.97 -14.32 10.08
N ASP A 297 -5.97 -14.90 9.40
CA ASP A 297 -6.21 -15.73 8.22
C ASP A 297 -5.36 -17.00 8.24
N ALA A 298 -5.75 -17.96 9.09
CA ALA A 298 -5.05 -19.23 9.23
C ALA A 298 -4.93 -20.02 7.91
N PRO A 299 -5.97 -20.12 7.04
CA PRO A 299 -5.80 -20.74 5.73
C PRO A 299 -4.76 -20.04 4.84
N PHE A 300 -4.66 -18.70 4.91
CA PHE A 300 -3.62 -17.97 4.20
C PHE A 300 -2.24 -18.24 4.80
N PHE A 301 -2.11 -18.33 6.12
CA PHE A 301 -0.86 -18.74 6.78
C PHE A 301 -0.41 -20.13 6.30
N GLU A 302 -1.29 -21.14 6.32
CA GLU A 302 -1.01 -22.49 5.82
C GLU A 302 -0.61 -22.51 4.33
N TRP A 303 -1.21 -21.63 3.53
CA TRP A 303 -0.82 -21.46 2.14
C TRP A 303 0.60 -20.87 2.01
N GLN A 304 0.95 -19.90 2.85
CA GLN A 304 2.29 -19.30 2.87
C GLN A 304 3.35 -20.34 3.22
N GLU A 305 3.10 -21.24 4.19
CA GLU A 305 4.06 -22.30 4.56
C GLU A 305 4.44 -23.16 3.36
N LYS A 306 3.46 -23.45 2.49
CA LYS A 306 3.63 -24.30 1.30
C LYS A 306 4.25 -23.55 0.11
N ASN A 307 4.08 -22.23 0.05
CA ASN A 307 4.43 -21.42 -1.14
C ASN A 307 5.57 -20.40 -0.89
N MET A 308 6.16 -20.36 0.31
CA MET A 308 7.19 -19.38 0.66
C MET A 308 8.37 -19.37 -0.31
N ALA A 309 8.84 -20.55 -0.74
CA ALA A 309 9.93 -20.65 -1.72
C ALA A 309 9.55 -20.00 -3.06
N ALA A 310 8.31 -20.15 -3.50
CA ALA A 310 7.80 -19.55 -4.74
C ALA A 310 7.67 -18.02 -4.60
N ILE A 311 7.24 -17.51 -3.44
CA ILE A 311 7.17 -16.07 -3.15
C ILE A 311 8.58 -15.45 -3.21
N LEU A 312 9.56 -16.07 -2.54
CA LEU A 312 10.94 -15.59 -2.52
C LEU A 312 11.62 -15.70 -3.89
N ALA A 313 11.24 -16.70 -4.70
CA ALA A 313 11.68 -16.84 -6.09
C ALA A 313 10.96 -15.90 -7.07
N ARG A 314 10.04 -15.05 -6.58
CA ARG A 314 9.24 -14.11 -7.38
C ARG A 314 8.36 -14.77 -8.43
N GLU A 315 7.87 -15.98 -8.15
CA GLU A 315 6.95 -16.69 -9.05
C GLU A 315 5.66 -15.86 -9.25
N PRO A 316 5.29 -15.49 -10.50
CA PRO A 316 4.23 -14.51 -10.74
C PRO A 316 2.89 -14.85 -10.10
N SER A 317 2.49 -16.12 -10.14
CA SER A 317 1.22 -16.60 -9.57
C SER A 317 1.22 -16.55 -8.04
N ALA A 318 2.31 -16.97 -7.40
CA ALA A 318 2.46 -16.94 -5.95
C ALA A 318 2.52 -15.50 -5.42
N LEU A 319 3.30 -14.62 -6.06
CA LEU A 319 3.37 -13.21 -5.70
C LEU A 319 2.01 -12.51 -5.85
N THR A 320 1.36 -12.68 -6.99
CA THR A 320 0.05 -12.05 -7.26
C THR A 320 -0.99 -12.49 -6.23
N TYR A 321 -1.02 -13.79 -5.88
CA TYR A 321 -1.93 -14.30 -4.85
C TYR A 321 -1.59 -13.75 -3.46
N ALA A 322 -0.31 -13.74 -3.07
CA ALA A 322 0.12 -13.24 -1.77
C ALA A 322 -0.23 -11.75 -1.59
N ILE A 323 0.00 -10.93 -2.64
CA ILE A 323 -0.36 -9.52 -2.64
C ILE A 323 -1.86 -9.35 -2.55
N LYS A 324 -2.62 -10.00 -3.43
CA LYS A 324 -4.09 -9.93 -3.45
C LYS A 324 -4.67 -10.28 -2.07
N ARG A 325 -4.28 -11.41 -1.50
CA ARG A 325 -4.85 -11.88 -0.23
C ARG A 325 -4.47 -10.98 0.95
N SER A 326 -3.29 -10.37 0.90
CA SER A 326 -2.87 -9.36 1.88
C SER A 326 -3.70 -8.08 1.75
N CYS A 327 -3.94 -7.60 0.52
CA CYS A 327 -4.80 -6.45 0.26
C CYS A 327 -6.25 -6.70 0.72
N GLU A 328 -6.81 -7.89 0.46
CA GLU A 328 -8.15 -8.29 0.95
C GLU A 328 -8.20 -8.23 2.48
N ASN A 329 -7.22 -8.86 3.15
CA ASN A 329 -7.12 -8.86 4.60
C ASN A 329 -7.05 -7.44 5.17
N LYS A 330 -6.26 -6.53 4.58
CA LYS A 330 -6.17 -5.16 5.06
C LYS A 330 -7.41 -4.33 4.72
N ALA A 331 -7.97 -4.48 3.51
CA ALA A 331 -9.17 -3.78 3.06
C ALA A 331 -10.36 -4.07 4.00
N GLU A 332 -10.56 -5.34 4.37
CA GLU A 332 -11.62 -5.74 5.30
C GLU A 332 -11.46 -5.11 6.69
N VAL A 333 -10.23 -5.01 7.23
CA VAL A 333 -9.99 -4.32 8.50
C VAL A 333 -10.25 -2.82 8.37
N VAL A 334 -9.78 -2.20 7.29
CA VAL A 334 -9.93 -0.77 7.03
C VAL A 334 -11.39 -0.37 6.85
N ALA A 335 -12.19 -1.18 6.15
CA ALA A 335 -13.62 -0.93 5.98
C ALA A 335 -14.38 -0.96 7.32
N GLN A 336 -13.93 -1.81 8.26
CA GLN A 336 -14.52 -1.91 9.59
C GLN A 336 -14.02 -0.84 10.57
N ASP A 337 -12.77 -0.37 10.42
CA ASP A 337 -12.15 0.57 11.35
C ASP A 337 -11.11 1.49 10.66
N GLU A 338 -11.59 2.39 9.80
CA GLU A 338 -10.73 3.27 9.00
C GLU A 338 -9.79 4.13 9.86
N LYS A 339 -10.25 4.61 11.01
CA LYS A 339 -9.49 5.58 11.84
C LYS A 339 -8.80 4.95 13.05
N GLU A 340 -8.68 3.63 13.07
CA GLU A 340 -7.95 2.90 14.11
C GLU A 340 -8.46 3.17 15.53
N SER A 341 -9.75 2.95 15.72
CA SER A 341 -10.45 3.07 17.01
C SER A 341 -10.50 1.77 17.81
N GLY A 342 -10.16 0.63 17.20
CA GLY A 342 -10.12 -0.66 17.88
C GLY A 342 -9.53 -1.77 17.01
N LEU A 343 -10.35 -2.36 16.13
CA LEU A 343 -9.98 -3.55 15.34
C LEU A 343 -8.70 -3.36 14.54
N ARG A 344 -8.48 -2.17 13.96
CA ARG A 344 -7.31 -1.91 13.12
C ARG A 344 -5.99 -1.94 13.90
N ALA A 345 -6.03 -1.84 15.23
CA ALA A 345 -4.86 -2.02 16.08
C ALA A 345 -4.28 -3.45 16.01
N THR A 346 -5.05 -4.45 15.59
CA THR A 346 -4.56 -5.82 15.34
C THR A 346 -3.48 -5.88 14.26
N LEU A 347 -3.49 -4.92 13.31
CA LEU A 347 -2.47 -4.81 12.27
C LEU A 347 -1.10 -4.39 12.81
N ASN A 348 -1.03 -3.96 14.08
CA ASN A 348 0.21 -3.55 14.74
C ASN A 348 0.92 -4.73 15.44
N LEU A 349 0.57 -5.99 15.14
CA LEU A 349 1.35 -7.15 15.61
C LEU A 349 2.83 -6.94 15.26
N GLY A 350 3.68 -7.09 16.27
CA GLY A 350 5.13 -6.89 16.17
C GLY A 350 5.60 -5.42 16.09
N HIS A 351 4.73 -4.46 15.77
CA HIS A 351 5.12 -3.08 15.50
C HIS A 351 5.56 -2.31 16.75
N THR A 352 5.01 -2.61 17.93
CA THR A 352 5.45 -1.96 19.19
C THR A 352 6.94 -2.20 19.45
N PHE A 353 7.39 -3.43 19.29
CA PHE A 353 8.79 -3.80 19.44
C PHE A 353 9.62 -3.39 18.21
N GLY A 354 9.06 -3.56 17.00
CA GLY A 354 9.72 -3.16 15.77
C GLY A 354 10.09 -1.68 15.74
N HIS A 355 9.14 -0.79 16.04
CA HIS A 355 9.40 0.65 16.11
C HIS A 355 10.44 1.02 17.18
N ALA A 356 10.48 0.30 18.30
CA ALA A 356 11.51 0.50 19.32
C ALA A 356 12.91 0.09 18.81
N ILE A 357 13.02 -1.00 18.04
CA ILE A 357 14.27 -1.42 17.40
C ILE A 357 14.71 -0.36 16.37
N GLU A 358 13.81 0.07 15.48
CA GLU A 358 14.11 1.07 14.45
C GLU A 358 14.55 2.40 15.05
N THR A 359 13.84 2.87 16.08
CA THR A 359 14.16 4.15 16.74
C THR A 359 15.45 4.05 17.58
N GLY A 360 15.68 2.90 18.23
CA GLY A 360 16.84 2.69 19.10
C GLY A 360 18.16 2.45 18.37
N LEU A 361 18.12 1.79 17.20
CA LEU A 361 19.30 1.52 16.38
C LEU A 361 19.56 2.60 15.32
N GLY A 362 18.54 3.39 14.98
CA GLY A 362 18.59 4.42 13.93
C GLY A 362 17.86 4.00 12.66
N TYR A 363 17.13 4.94 12.06
CA TYR A 363 16.33 4.70 10.86
C TYR A 363 17.21 4.32 9.66
N GLY A 364 16.99 3.11 9.13
CA GLY A 364 17.68 2.57 7.96
C GLY A 364 18.72 1.48 8.24
N GLU A 365 19.11 1.26 9.50
CA GLU A 365 20.01 0.16 9.87
C GLU A 365 19.32 -1.21 9.70
N TRP A 366 18.13 -1.33 10.28
CA TRP A 366 17.20 -2.42 10.07
C TRP A 366 16.08 -1.98 9.14
N LEU A 367 15.70 -2.85 8.20
CA LEU A 367 14.49 -2.64 7.42
C LEU A 367 13.27 -2.82 8.32
N HIS A 368 12.19 -2.12 8.00
CA HIS A 368 10.96 -2.16 8.80
C HIS A 368 10.44 -3.60 9.00
N GLY A 369 10.39 -4.41 7.93
CA GLY A 369 9.94 -5.80 8.03
C GLY A 369 10.85 -6.68 8.88
N GLU A 370 12.15 -6.39 8.93
CA GLU A 370 13.09 -7.09 9.83
C GLU A 370 12.77 -6.79 11.30
N ALA A 371 12.52 -5.52 11.61
CA ALA A 371 12.14 -5.08 12.94
C ALA A 371 10.75 -5.63 13.35
N VAL A 372 9.77 -5.62 12.44
CA VAL A 372 8.41 -6.16 12.68
C VAL A 372 8.46 -7.66 12.90
N ALA A 373 9.25 -8.40 12.13
CA ALA A 373 9.38 -9.84 12.33
C ALA A 373 10.03 -10.19 13.65
N ALA A 374 11.15 -9.55 14.01
CA ALA A 374 11.77 -9.70 15.32
C ALA A 374 10.78 -9.34 16.45
N GLY A 375 10.03 -8.26 16.25
CA GLY A 375 8.97 -7.82 17.14
C GLY A 375 7.78 -8.77 17.21
N THR A 376 7.55 -9.61 16.21
CA THR A 376 6.49 -10.64 16.20
C THR A 376 6.91 -11.87 16.97
N VAL A 377 8.20 -12.26 16.92
CA VAL A 377 8.72 -13.40 17.69
C VAL A 377 8.66 -13.16 19.19
N ARG A 378 8.99 -11.94 19.66
CA ARG A 378 9.06 -11.66 21.11
C ARG A 378 7.72 -11.89 21.85
N PRO A 379 6.57 -11.35 21.40
CA PRO A 379 5.27 -11.69 21.96
C PRO A 379 4.96 -13.19 21.91
N VAL A 380 5.35 -13.89 20.84
CA VAL A 380 5.13 -15.33 20.70
C VAL A 380 5.97 -16.13 21.70
N GLU A 381 7.22 -15.75 21.93
CA GLU A 381 8.09 -16.34 22.97
C GLU A 381 7.51 -16.13 24.37
N TYR A 382 7.04 -14.91 24.68
CA TYR A 382 6.31 -14.63 25.91
C TYR A 382 5.03 -15.46 26.02
N LEU A 383 4.26 -15.62 24.93
CA LEU A 383 3.05 -16.45 24.92
C LEU A 383 3.36 -17.93 25.11
N ILE A 384 4.41 -18.47 24.49
CA ILE A 384 4.84 -19.87 24.62
C ILE A 384 5.31 -20.14 26.06
N HIS A 385 6.01 -19.19 26.68
CA HIS A 385 6.35 -19.26 28.10
C HIS A 385 5.11 -19.22 29.01
N LEU A 386 3.98 -18.69 28.53
CA LEU A 386 2.75 -18.53 29.29
C LEU A 386 1.69 -19.62 28.98
N LEU A 387 1.69 -20.22 27.78
CA LEU A 387 0.73 -21.22 27.28
C LEU A 387 1.26 -21.98 26.04
N ILE A 388 1.11 -23.30 26.06
CA ILE A 388 1.55 -24.25 25.03
C ILE A 388 0.95 -23.94 23.65
N MET A 389 1.77 -23.40 22.73
CA MET A 389 1.53 -23.43 21.28
C MET A 389 2.55 -24.36 20.61
N THR A 390 2.11 -25.12 19.60
CA THR A 390 2.93 -26.11 18.88
C THR A 390 4.05 -25.44 18.07
N LEU A 391 5.26 -26.05 18.11
CA LEU A 391 6.53 -25.56 17.54
C LEU A 391 6.53 -25.17 16.04
N SER A 392 5.50 -25.52 15.27
CA SER A 392 5.50 -25.38 13.81
C SER A 392 5.44 -23.92 13.34
N GLY A 393 4.66 -23.05 14.00
CA GLY A 393 4.54 -21.63 13.61
C GLY A 393 5.78 -20.78 13.93
N PHE A 394 6.53 -21.16 14.97
CA PHE A 394 7.80 -20.51 15.34
C PHE A 394 8.85 -20.67 14.24
N LEU A 395 8.84 -21.80 13.53
CA LEU A 395 9.85 -22.09 12.52
C LEU A 395 9.73 -21.12 11.34
N ILE A 396 8.55 -20.69 10.90
CA ILE A 396 8.43 -19.81 9.71
C ILE A 396 8.94 -18.39 9.95
N VAL A 397 8.59 -17.81 11.09
CA VAL A 397 9.12 -16.49 11.46
C VAL A 397 10.64 -16.55 11.65
N VAL A 398 11.17 -17.69 12.13
CA VAL A 398 12.62 -17.90 12.21
C VAL A 398 13.24 -18.27 10.86
N PHE A 399 12.56 -19.00 9.98
CA PHE A 399 13.08 -19.55 8.71
C PHE A 399 13.12 -18.49 7.62
N CYS A 400 12.14 -17.59 7.54
CA CYS A 400 12.22 -16.39 6.69
C CYS A 400 13.44 -15.53 7.05
N PHE A 401 13.82 -15.48 8.33
CA PHE A 401 14.95 -14.66 8.80
C PHE A 401 16.29 -15.40 8.81
N ARG A 402 16.30 -16.74 8.86
CA ARG A 402 17.53 -17.55 8.77
C ARG A 402 18.11 -17.60 7.35
N VAL A 403 17.31 -17.28 6.33
CA VAL A 403 17.77 -17.20 4.92
C VAL A 403 18.47 -15.86 4.60
N GLY A 404 18.28 -14.81 5.42
CA GLY A 404 18.85 -13.48 5.14
C GLY A 404 19.60 -12.79 6.27
N THR A 405 19.41 -13.19 7.54
CA THR A 405 19.99 -12.47 8.68
C THR A 405 20.60 -13.44 9.69
N THR A 406 21.90 -13.26 9.95
CA THR A 406 22.59 -13.88 11.07
C THR A 406 22.03 -13.27 12.36
N ILE A 407 20.95 -13.83 12.90
CA ILE A 407 20.49 -13.48 14.26
C ILE A 407 21.53 -14.05 15.22
N GLY A 408 22.56 -13.25 15.51
CA GLY A 408 23.55 -13.52 16.53
C GLY A 408 22.87 -13.47 17.89
N TYR A 409 22.55 -14.64 18.43
CA TYR A 409 22.30 -14.76 19.87
C TYR A 409 23.63 -14.55 20.57
N GLY A 410 23.86 -13.33 21.05
CA GLY A 410 24.90 -13.06 22.04
C GLY A 410 24.55 -13.84 23.31
N SER A 411 25.43 -14.77 23.66
CA SER A 411 25.41 -15.65 24.83
C SER A 411 25.33 -14.92 26.16
#